data_AF-B4GSQ0-F1
#
_entry.id   AF-B4GSQ0-F1
#
_cell.length_a   1.000
_cell.length_b   1.000
_cell.length_c   1.000
_cell.angle_alpha   90.00
_cell.angle_beta   90.00
_cell.angle_gamma   90.00
#
_symmetry.space_group_name_H-M   'P 1'
#
loop_
_entity.id
_entity.type
_entity.pdbx_description
1 polymer ?
#
loop_
_entity_poly.entity_id
_entity_poly.type
_entity_poly.pdbx_seq_one_letter_code
_entity_poly.pdbx_strand_id
1 'polypeptide(L)'
;MTLPEFFGCTFIAFGPPFALFVFTIANDPLRIIILIAAAFFWLLSLLLSSLLWFAMIPLRDVLAFGVFFSVVFQECFRYIIYRILRSTEQGLQAVAEDTRVTDNKHILSYVSGLGFGIISGMFALVNVLADMSGPGTMGLQSGTELFFVTSAAQALSIILLHTFWSVIFFNACDTNNYLHIAYVVGSHLFVSLLTLLNASELYTATLLTNYIITILTGLLAFRVAGGTSRSFKKFVTCQ
;
A
#
# COMPACT_ATOMS: atom_id res chain seq x y z
N MET A 1 -21.44 -1.66 21.70
CA MET A 1 -20.50 -2.53 20.96
C MET A 1 -19.48 -1.71 20.15
N THR A 2 -19.26 -0.44 20.49
CA THR A 2 -18.57 0.58 19.66
C THR A 2 -17.06 0.54 19.79
N LEU A 3 -16.54 0.56 21.03
CA LEU A 3 -15.10 0.45 21.30
C LEU A 3 -14.50 -0.85 20.76
N PRO A 4 -15.13 -2.03 20.98
CA PRO A 4 -14.61 -3.28 20.42
C PRO A 4 -14.54 -3.29 18.90
N GLU A 5 -15.55 -2.74 18.21
CA GLU A 5 -15.56 -2.64 16.74
C GLU A 5 -14.50 -1.66 16.23
N PHE A 6 -14.35 -0.50 16.87
CA PHE A 6 -13.30 0.47 16.58
C PHE A 6 -11.90 -0.15 16.71
N PHE A 7 -11.60 -0.79 17.84
CA PHE A 7 -10.30 -1.43 18.07
C PHE A 7 -10.11 -2.62 17.13
N GLY A 8 -11.15 -3.42 16.90
CA GLY A 8 -11.12 -4.55 15.97
C GLY A 8 -10.77 -4.10 14.55
N CYS A 9 -11.48 -3.11 14.01
CA CYS A 9 -11.21 -2.57 12.68
C CYS A 9 -9.85 -1.88 12.60
N THR A 10 -9.44 -1.15 13.64
CA THR A 10 -8.10 -0.52 13.69
C THR A 10 -7.00 -1.57 13.64
N PHE A 11 -7.11 -2.65 14.42
CA PHE A 11 -6.10 -3.71 14.43
C PHE A 11 -6.12 -4.59 13.18
N ILE A 12 -7.29 -4.77 12.53
CA ILE A 12 -7.35 -5.40 11.21
C ILE A 12 -6.56 -4.56 10.21
N ALA A 13 -6.85 -3.26 10.11
CA ALA A 13 -6.24 -2.39 9.10
C ALA A 13 -4.75 -2.11 9.36
N PHE A 14 -4.41 -1.74 10.59
CA PHE A 14 -3.10 -1.20 10.95
C PHE A 14 -2.27 -2.11 11.85
N GLY A 15 -2.80 -3.24 12.34
CA GLY A 15 -2.03 -4.19 13.16
C GLY A 15 -0.78 -4.73 12.43
N PRO A 16 -0.91 -5.36 11.25
CA PRO A 16 0.25 -5.83 10.50
C PRO A 16 1.20 -4.70 10.07
N PRO A 17 0.75 -3.57 9.51
CA PRO A 17 1.62 -2.42 9.20
C PRO A 17 2.35 -1.87 10.42
N PHE A 18 1.70 -1.81 11.59
CA PHE A 18 2.32 -1.40 12.84
C PHE A 18 3.40 -2.38 13.29
N ALA A 19 3.15 -3.69 13.20
CA ALA A 19 4.17 -4.70 13.48
C ALA A 19 5.37 -4.56 12.53
N LEU A 20 5.13 -4.38 11.24
CA LEU A 20 6.19 -4.12 10.25
C LEU A 20 6.99 -2.87 10.64
N PHE A 21 6.33 -1.77 11.00
CA PHE A 21 7.01 -0.55 11.44
C PHE A 21 7.88 -0.78 12.68
N VAL A 22 7.32 -1.37 13.75
CA VAL A 22 8.02 -1.59 15.02
C VAL A 22 9.23 -2.52 14.84
N PHE A 23 9.06 -3.64 14.15
CA PHE A 23 10.12 -4.65 14.04
C PHE A 23 11.17 -4.34 12.97
N THR A 24 10.82 -3.61 11.91
CA THR A 24 11.72 -3.43 10.75
C THR A 24 12.14 -1.99 10.48
N ILE A 25 11.44 -0.97 11.00
CA ILE A 25 11.72 0.43 10.68
C ILE A 25 12.15 1.24 11.91
N ALA A 26 11.49 1.04 13.05
CA ALA A 26 11.62 1.91 14.22
C ALA A 26 13.05 2.01 14.80
N ASN A 27 13.91 1.01 14.56
CA ASN A 27 15.27 0.96 15.08
C ASN A 27 16.31 1.69 14.21
N ASP A 28 15.91 2.22 13.05
CA ASP A 28 16.84 2.83 12.09
C ASP A 28 16.28 4.18 11.59
N PRO A 29 16.91 5.31 11.98
CA PRO A 29 16.47 6.64 11.59
C PRO A 29 16.37 6.84 10.08
N LEU A 30 17.24 6.18 9.29
CA LEU A 30 17.23 6.29 7.83
C LEU A 30 15.94 5.70 7.25
N ARG A 31 15.50 4.55 7.77
CA ARG A 31 14.24 3.91 7.35
C ARG A 31 13.05 4.79 7.71
N ILE A 32 13.07 5.45 8.86
CA ILE A 32 12.01 6.39 9.26
C ILE A 32 11.94 7.58 8.29
N ILE A 33 13.08 8.19 7.95
CA ILE A 33 13.15 9.32 7.01
C ILE A 33 12.59 8.92 5.64
N ILE A 34 13.00 7.76 5.11
CA ILE A 34 12.52 7.26 3.82
C ILE A 34 11.02 6.97 3.86
N LEU A 35 10.52 6.39 4.94
CA LEU A 35 9.09 6.12 5.11
C LEU A 35 8.27 7.40 5.09
N ILE A 36 8.69 8.44 5.83
CA ILE A 36 8.01 9.74 5.88
C ILE A 36 8.07 10.43 4.52
N ALA A 37 9.23 10.42 3.86
CA ALA A 37 9.37 10.97 2.52
C ALA A 37 8.44 10.27 1.52
N ALA A 38 8.36 8.94 1.57
CA ALA A 38 7.45 8.19 0.70
C ALA A 38 5.99 8.53 0.97
N ALA A 39 5.58 8.63 2.24
CA ALA A 39 4.22 9.05 2.59
C ALA A 39 3.88 10.46 2.07
N PHE A 40 4.83 11.40 2.17
CA PHE A 40 4.68 12.76 1.64
C PHE A 40 4.49 12.78 0.11
N PHE A 41 5.32 12.03 -0.63
CA PHE A 41 5.18 11.97 -2.09
C PHE A 41 3.88 11.29 -2.52
N TRP A 42 3.37 10.31 -1.76
CA TRP A 42 2.04 9.76 -2.01
C TRP A 42 0.95 10.83 -1.84
N LEU A 43 1.00 11.64 -0.77
CA LEU A 43 0.07 12.76 -0.58
C LEU A 43 0.15 13.79 -1.71
N LEU A 44 1.36 14.11 -2.18
CA LEU A 44 1.55 15.02 -3.31
C LEU A 44 0.96 14.43 -4.61
N SER A 45 1.10 13.12 -4.83
CA SER A 45 0.46 12.44 -5.96
C SER A 45 -1.06 12.54 -5.91
N LEU A 46 -1.65 12.38 -4.72
CA LEU A 46 -3.09 12.48 -4.51
C LEU A 46 -3.58 13.92 -4.68
N LEU A 47 -2.81 14.91 -4.20
CA LEU A 47 -3.10 16.33 -4.39
C LEU A 47 -3.17 16.67 -5.88
N LEU A 48 -2.18 16.29 -6.68
CA LEU A 48 -2.19 16.54 -8.13
C LEU A 48 -3.35 15.82 -8.82
N SER A 49 -3.63 14.58 -8.44
CA SER A 49 -4.79 13.85 -8.95
C SER A 49 -6.11 14.55 -8.60
N SER A 50 -6.25 15.10 -7.40
CA SER A 50 -7.46 15.81 -6.98
C SER A 50 -7.63 17.13 -7.74
N LEU A 51 -6.54 17.84 -8.05
CA LEU A 51 -6.56 19.03 -8.90
C LEU A 51 -6.99 18.69 -10.33
N LEU A 52 -6.53 17.57 -10.88
CA LEU A 52 -6.98 17.08 -12.20
C LEU A 52 -8.49 16.77 -12.18
N TRP A 53 -8.95 15.99 -11.20
CA TRP A 53 -10.38 15.67 -11.05
C TRP A 53 -11.22 16.94 -10.88
N PHE A 54 -10.73 17.90 -10.08
CA PHE A 54 -11.38 19.20 -9.93
C PHE A 54 -11.40 19.99 -11.25
N ALA A 55 -10.32 20.07 -12.01
CA ALA A 55 -10.32 20.79 -13.29
C ALA A 55 -11.29 20.19 -14.32
N MET A 56 -11.49 18.87 -14.31
CA MET A 56 -12.28 18.13 -15.31
C MET A 56 -13.78 18.08 -14.97
N ILE A 57 -14.43 19.25 -14.94
CA ILE A 57 -15.87 19.41 -14.57
C ILE A 57 -16.79 18.36 -15.23
N PRO A 58 -16.73 18.09 -16.55
CA PRO A 58 -17.68 17.16 -17.20
C PRO A 58 -17.50 15.69 -16.80
N LEU A 59 -16.36 15.32 -16.21
CA LEU A 59 -16.01 13.92 -15.89
C LEU A 59 -15.98 13.66 -14.37
N ARG A 60 -16.34 14.64 -13.54
CA ARG A 60 -16.30 14.50 -12.07
C ARG A 60 -17.19 13.37 -11.55
N ASP A 61 -18.34 13.15 -12.20
CA ASP A 61 -19.31 12.11 -11.82
C ASP A 61 -18.84 10.69 -12.19
N VAL A 62 -17.83 10.57 -13.06
CA VAL A 62 -17.27 9.28 -13.46
C VAL A 62 -16.16 8.90 -12.47
N LEU A 63 -16.51 8.25 -11.35
CA LEU A 63 -15.54 7.85 -10.32
C LEU A 63 -14.35 7.05 -10.89
N ALA A 64 -14.61 6.19 -11.89
CA ALA A 64 -13.56 5.43 -12.57
C ALA A 64 -12.50 6.31 -13.24
N PHE A 65 -12.87 7.50 -13.75
CA PHE A 65 -11.93 8.47 -14.29
C PHE A 65 -11.00 8.99 -13.19
N GLY A 66 -11.55 9.38 -12.05
CA GLY A 66 -10.76 9.83 -10.89
C GLY A 66 -9.80 8.75 -10.39
N VAL A 67 -10.30 7.51 -10.23
CA VAL A 67 -9.49 6.36 -9.80
C VAL A 67 -8.36 6.07 -10.78
N PHE A 68 -8.64 6.03 -12.08
CA PHE A 68 -7.64 5.75 -13.11
C PHE A 68 -6.47 6.75 -13.03
N PHE A 69 -6.78 8.05 -13.05
CA PHE A 69 -5.73 9.07 -13.01
C PHE A 69 -5.01 9.11 -11.66
N SER A 70 -5.71 8.88 -10.54
CA SER A 70 -5.07 8.78 -9.23
C SER A 70 -4.03 7.67 -9.20
N VAL A 71 -4.35 6.48 -9.72
CA VAL A 71 -3.40 5.37 -9.82
C VAL A 71 -2.21 5.76 -10.69
N VAL A 72 -2.44 6.39 -11.85
CA VAL A 72 -1.35 6.85 -12.73
C VAL A 72 -0.42 7.84 -12.01
N PHE A 73 -0.96 8.84 -11.31
CA PHE A 73 -0.15 9.77 -10.52
C PHE A 73 0.63 9.05 -9.43
N GLN A 74 -0.01 8.13 -8.68
CA GLN A 74 0.66 7.36 -7.63
C GLN A 74 1.83 6.53 -8.18
N GLU A 75 1.68 5.87 -9.34
CA GLU A 75 2.75 5.10 -9.98
C GLU A 75 3.88 6.00 -10.52
N CYS A 76 3.54 7.15 -11.10
CA CYS A 76 4.54 8.16 -11.50
C CYS A 76 5.37 8.64 -10.30
N PHE A 77 4.72 8.91 -9.16
CA PHE A 77 5.40 9.33 -7.94
C PHE A 77 6.24 8.21 -7.32
N ARG A 78 5.81 6.96 -7.41
CA ARG A 78 6.65 5.80 -7.03
C ARG A 78 7.93 5.76 -7.86
N TYR A 79 7.84 6.00 -9.17
CA TYR A 79 9.02 6.09 -10.04
C TYR A 79 9.92 7.27 -9.69
N ILE A 80 9.36 8.44 -9.35
CA ILE A 80 10.12 9.61 -8.90
C ILE A 80 10.91 9.28 -7.63
N ILE A 81 10.29 8.64 -6.64
CA ILE A 81 10.98 8.25 -5.41
C ILE A 81 12.08 7.23 -5.69
N TYR A 82 11.81 6.23 -6.52
CA TYR A 82 12.84 5.28 -6.96
C TYR A 82 14.06 6.04 -7.53
N ARG A 83 13.84 7.01 -8.42
CA ARG A 83 14.90 7.84 -9.01
C ARG A 83 15.65 8.65 -7.95
N ILE A 84 14.95 9.27 -7.00
CA ILE A 84 15.56 10.04 -5.91
C ILE A 84 16.43 9.12 -5.04
N LEU A 85 15.88 8.00 -4.56
CA LEU A 85 16.60 7.07 -3.69
C LEU A 85 17.84 6.48 -4.37
N ARG A 86 17.75 6.16 -5.67
CA ARG A 86 18.91 5.73 -6.46
C ARG A 86 19.94 6.85 -6.67
N SER A 87 19.48 8.07 -6.92
CA SER A 87 20.37 9.22 -7.09
C SER A 87 21.08 9.63 -5.79
N THR A 88 20.48 9.35 -4.63
CA THR A 88 21.02 9.74 -3.33
C THR A 88 21.71 8.56 -2.62
N GLU A 89 21.85 7.39 -3.26
CA GLU A 89 22.40 6.17 -2.65
C GLU A 89 23.77 6.40 -1.97
N GLN A 90 24.68 7.12 -2.63
CA GLN A 90 25.99 7.51 -2.06
C GLN A 90 25.86 8.45 -0.85
N GLY A 91 24.92 9.40 -0.90
CA GLY A 91 24.65 10.32 0.21
C GLY A 91 24.02 9.61 1.41
N LEU A 92 23.13 8.65 1.16
CA LEU A 92 22.53 7.80 2.19
C LEU A 92 23.61 6.92 2.84
N GLN A 93 24.54 6.37 2.06
CA GLN A 93 25.67 5.57 2.57
C GLN A 93 26.57 6.36 3.54
N ALA A 94 26.79 7.65 3.28
CA ALA A 94 27.63 8.49 4.14
C ALA A 94 26.98 8.81 5.50
N VAL A 95 25.66 8.68 5.62
CA VAL A 95 24.87 9.02 6.83
C VAL A 95 24.29 7.78 7.50
N ALA A 96 24.29 6.63 6.83
CA ALA A 96 23.79 5.38 7.36
C ALA A 96 24.69 4.87 8.50
N GLU A 97 24.10 4.65 9.68
CA GLU A 97 24.77 3.96 10.78
C GLU A 97 24.97 2.46 10.48
N ASP A 98 24.03 1.87 9.72
CA ASP A 98 24.11 0.49 9.22
C ASP A 98 24.16 0.50 7.68
N THR A 99 25.33 0.20 7.12
CA THR A 99 25.53 0.14 5.66
C THR A 99 24.69 -0.96 4.99
N ARG A 100 24.21 -1.97 5.73
CA ARG A 100 23.35 -3.03 5.16
C ARG A 100 22.05 -2.49 4.58
N VAL A 101 21.59 -1.34 5.07
CA VAL A 101 20.33 -0.69 4.65
C VAL A 101 20.44 -0.14 3.24
N THR A 102 21.60 0.43 2.93
CA THR A 102 21.91 1.00 1.62
C THR A 102 22.45 -0.07 0.67
N ASP A 103 23.17 -1.06 1.18
CA ASP A 103 23.67 -2.20 0.40
C ASP A 103 22.52 -3.11 -0.08
N ASN A 104 21.48 -3.31 0.74
CA ASN A 104 20.30 -4.06 0.35
C ASN A 104 19.22 -3.14 -0.22
N LYS A 105 19.28 -3.00 -1.54
CA LYS A 105 18.32 -2.27 -2.37
C LYS A 105 16.86 -2.63 -2.13
N HIS A 106 16.57 -3.85 -1.68
CA HIS A 106 15.20 -4.26 -1.36
C HIS A 106 14.68 -3.62 -0.06
N ILE A 107 15.55 -3.27 0.90
CA ILE A 107 15.14 -2.58 2.14
C ILE A 107 14.57 -1.20 1.80
N LEU A 108 15.27 -0.43 0.96
CA LEU A 108 14.80 0.90 0.53
C LEU A 108 13.42 0.81 -0.16
N SER A 109 13.24 -0.17 -1.04
CA SER A 109 11.98 -0.40 -1.75
C SER A 109 10.83 -0.82 -0.82
N TYR A 110 11.13 -1.66 0.17
CA TYR A 110 10.18 -2.13 1.17
C TYR A 110 9.72 -0.99 2.08
N VAL A 111 10.66 -0.19 2.60
CA VAL A 111 10.37 0.96 3.46
C VAL A 111 9.53 2.00 2.72
N SER A 112 9.91 2.31 1.47
CA SER A 112 9.14 3.23 0.62
C SER A 112 7.73 2.72 0.34
N GLY A 113 7.58 1.42 0.04
CA GLY A 113 6.28 0.78 -0.17
C GLY A 113 5.38 0.78 1.07
N LEU A 114 5.95 0.51 2.24
CA LEU A 114 5.19 0.56 3.49
C LEU A 114 4.74 1.98 3.82
N GLY A 115 5.57 2.99 3.53
CA GLY A 115 5.20 4.41 3.64
C GLY A 115 4.00 4.77 2.74
N PHE A 116 4.03 4.37 1.47
CA PHE A 116 2.90 4.51 0.54
C PHE A 116 1.64 3.82 1.07
N GLY A 117 1.80 2.58 1.53
CA GLY A 117 0.72 1.78 2.05
C GLY A 117 0.05 2.44 3.24
N ILE A 118 0.80 2.75 4.29
CA ILE A 118 0.26 3.32 5.54
C ILE A 118 -0.52 4.59 5.26
N ILE A 119 0.04 5.55 4.52
CA ILE A 119 -0.65 6.82 4.29
C ILE A 119 -1.89 6.65 3.41
N SER A 120 -1.85 5.73 2.43
CA SER A 120 -3.00 5.35 1.60
C SER A 120 -4.12 4.75 2.44
N GLY A 121 -3.79 3.79 3.31
CA GLY A 121 -4.73 3.18 4.25
C GLY A 121 -5.30 4.18 5.25
N MET A 122 -4.48 5.10 5.77
CA MET A 122 -4.94 6.17 6.67
C MET A 122 -5.92 7.09 5.95
N PHE A 123 -5.60 7.52 4.72
CA PHE A 123 -6.48 8.39 3.94
C PHE A 123 -7.83 7.73 3.62
N ALA A 124 -7.82 6.42 3.38
CA ALA A 124 -9.03 5.65 3.11
C ALA A 124 -9.89 5.37 4.36
N LEU A 125 -9.29 5.20 5.54
CA LEU A 125 -9.97 4.60 6.68
C LEU A 125 -10.12 5.50 7.92
N VAL A 126 -9.27 6.50 8.15
CA VAL A 126 -9.27 7.27 9.42
C VAL A 126 -10.61 7.97 9.69
N ASN A 127 -11.22 8.57 8.67
CA ASN A 127 -12.54 9.21 8.83
C ASN A 127 -13.62 8.16 9.13
N VAL A 128 -13.59 7.01 8.45
CA VAL A 128 -14.53 5.91 8.68
C VAL A 128 -14.36 5.34 10.09
N LEU A 129 -13.14 5.21 10.60
CA LEU A 129 -12.86 4.79 11.97
C LEU A 129 -13.38 5.79 13.00
N ALA A 130 -13.30 7.09 12.72
CA ALA A 130 -13.85 8.11 13.62
C ALA A 130 -15.37 7.93 13.78
N ASP A 131 -16.08 7.63 12.69
CA ASP A 131 -17.52 7.40 12.70
C ASP A 131 -17.93 6.14 13.51
N MET A 132 -17.07 5.12 13.58
CA MET A 132 -17.30 3.89 14.38
C MET A 132 -17.31 4.14 15.90
N SER A 133 -16.83 5.29 16.36
CA SER A 133 -16.83 5.61 17.80
C SER A 133 -18.25 5.85 18.36
N GLY A 134 -19.22 6.16 17.48
CA GLY A 134 -20.62 6.36 17.82
C GLY A 134 -21.39 5.06 18.12
N PRO A 135 -22.56 5.14 18.76
CA PRO A 135 -23.38 3.98 19.15
C PRO A 135 -24.03 3.20 18.00
N GLY A 136 -24.02 3.74 16.78
CA GLY A 136 -24.68 3.15 15.61
C GLY A 136 -23.71 2.39 14.70
N THR A 137 -24.24 1.37 14.01
CA THR A 137 -23.56 0.72 12.87
C THR A 137 -24.25 1.07 11.55
N MET A 138 -23.61 0.78 10.43
CA MET A 138 -24.17 0.99 9.10
C MET A 138 -25.34 0.04 8.84
N GLY A 139 -26.32 0.48 8.02
CA GLY A 139 -27.45 -0.37 7.60
C GLY A 139 -28.85 0.15 7.95
N LEU A 140 -29.00 1.33 8.56
CA LEU A 140 -30.32 1.88 8.87
C LEU A 140 -31.07 2.39 7.61
N GLN A 141 -30.38 3.11 6.73
CA GLN A 141 -30.95 3.64 5.47
C GLN A 141 -30.47 2.86 4.23
N SER A 142 -29.19 2.46 4.23
CA SER A 142 -28.53 1.70 3.16
C SER A 142 -27.21 1.11 3.66
N GLY A 143 -26.62 0.19 2.91
CA GLY A 143 -25.39 -0.50 3.29
C GLY A 143 -25.63 -1.65 4.26
N THR A 144 -24.54 -2.30 4.66
CA THR A 144 -24.56 -3.49 5.52
C THR A 144 -23.73 -3.25 6.78
N GLU A 145 -24.04 -3.95 7.86
CA GLU A 145 -23.22 -3.99 9.08
C GLU A 145 -21.76 -4.41 8.81
N LEU A 146 -21.49 -5.14 7.71
CA LEU A 146 -20.16 -5.57 7.30
C LEU A 146 -19.28 -4.45 6.74
N PHE A 147 -19.81 -3.24 6.54
CA PHE A 147 -19.11 -2.13 5.89
C PHE A 147 -17.78 -1.78 6.58
N PHE A 148 -17.79 -1.70 7.91
CA PHE A 148 -16.62 -1.30 8.68
C PHE A 148 -15.50 -2.35 8.63
N VAL A 149 -15.85 -3.62 8.85
CA VAL A 149 -14.90 -4.74 8.77
C VAL A 149 -14.34 -4.90 7.36
N THR A 150 -15.20 -4.76 6.34
CA THR A 150 -14.78 -4.83 4.93
C THR A 150 -13.83 -3.69 4.58
N SER A 151 -14.13 -2.46 5.04
CA SER A 151 -13.26 -1.30 4.82
C SER A 151 -11.91 -1.48 5.50
N ALA A 152 -11.87 -2.01 6.72
CA ALA A 152 -10.63 -2.29 7.42
C ALA A 152 -9.78 -3.37 6.72
N ALA A 153 -10.40 -4.47 6.28
CA ALA A 153 -9.72 -5.52 5.53
C ALA A 153 -9.22 -5.03 4.16
N GLN A 154 -10.02 -4.21 3.47
CA GLN A 154 -9.63 -3.57 2.22
C GLN A 154 -8.42 -2.65 2.41
N ALA A 155 -8.40 -1.85 3.47
CA ALA A 155 -7.29 -0.97 3.81
C ALA A 155 -6.01 -1.77 4.08
N LEU A 156 -6.07 -2.85 4.90
CA LEU A 156 -4.93 -3.73 5.11
C LEU A 156 -4.38 -4.29 3.79
N SER A 157 -5.27 -4.79 2.94
CA SER A 157 -4.89 -5.35 1.64
C SER A 157 -4.14 -4.34 0.77
N ILE A 158 -4.63 -3.09 0.68
CA ILE A 158 -3.97 -2.00 -0.06
C ILE A 158 -2.62 -1.62 0.57
N ILE A 159 -2.52 -1.59 1.91
CA ILE A 159 -1.24 -1.29 2.58
C ILE A 159 -0.18 -2.35 2.23
N LEU A 160 -0.56 -3.63 2.29
CA LEU A 160 0.33 -4.74 1.94
C LEU A 160 0.68 -4.73 0.45
N LEU A 161 -0.29 -4.48 -0.42
CA LEU A 161 -0.06 -4.37 -1.87
C LEU A 161 0.90 -3.25 -2.21
N HIS A 162 0.77 -2.05 -1.64
CA HIS A 162 1.76 -0.97 -1.84
C HIS A 162 3.17 -1.37 -1.39
N THR A 163 3.26 -2.11 -0.28
CA THR A 163 4.53 -2.65 0.21
C THR A 163 5.16 -3.61 -0.82
N PHE A 164 4.37 -4.57 -1.31
CA PHE A 164 4.85 -5.57 -2.28
C PHE A 164 5.12 -4.97 -3.67
N TRP A 165 4.24 -4.10 -4.14
CA TRP A 165 4.39 -3.40 -5.41
C TRP A 165 5.67 -2.58 -5.46
N SER A 166 6.04 -1.84 -4.41
CA SER A 166 7.30 -1.10 -4.40
C SER A 166 8.53 -2.02 -4.45
N VAL A 167 8.52 -3.15 -3.74
CA VAL A 167 9.61 -4.15 -3.81
C VAL A 167 9.77 -4.69 -5.23
N ILE A 168 8.66 -5.05 -5.87
CA ILE A 168 8.66 -5.56 -7.25
C ILE A 168 9.08 -4.46 -8.24
N PHE A 169 8.52 -3.27 -8.09
CA PHE A 169 8.73 -2.14 -9.00
C PHE A 169 10.18 -1.67 -9.00
N PHE A 170 10.78 -1.47 -7.83
CA PHE A 170 12.17 -1.01 -7.72
C PHE A 170 13.12 -2.03 -8.35
N ASN A 171 12.96 -3.31 -8.01
CA ASN A 171 13.76 -4.37 -8.61
C ASN A 171 13.55 -4.45 -10.14
N ALA A 172 12.32 -4.27 -10.60
CA ALA A 172 12.00 -4.28 -12.03
C ALA A 172 12.67 -3.12 -12.78
N CYS A 173 12.75 -1.93 -12.17
CA CYS A 173 13.50 -0.81 -12.71
C CYS A 173 15.02 -1.08 -12.71
N ASP A 174 15.56 -1.66 -11.65
CA ASP A 174 17.00 -1.98 -11.57
C ASP A 174 17.41 -3.07 -12.58
N THR A 175 16.52 -4.02 -12.88
CA THR A 175 16.77 -5.16 -13.79
C THR A 175 16.22 -4.97 -15.20
N ASN A 176 15.65 -3.79 -15.51
CA ASN A 176 14.94 -3.50 -16.78
C ASN A 176 13.84 -4.53 -17.13
N ASN A 177 13.18 -5.07 -16.12
CA ASN A 177 12.11 -6.05 -16.30
C ASN A 177 10.75 -5.35 -16.49
N TYR A 178 10.46 -4.92 -17.72
CA TYR A 178 9.23 -4.21 -18.06
C TYR A 178 7.94 -4.99 -17.76
N LEU A 179 8.00 -6.33 -17.77
CA LEU A 179 6.83 -7.16 -17.43
C LEU A 179 6.40 -6.97 -15.97
N HIS A 180 7.36 -6.89 -15.04
CA HIS A 180 7.06 -6.64 -13.64
C HIS A 180 6.57 -5.20 -13.41
N ILE A 181 7.09 -4.22 -14.15
CA ILE A 181 6.58 -2.83 -14.11
C ILE A 181 5.11 -2.81 -14.57
N ALA A 182 4.82 -3.42 -15.72
CA ALA A 182 3.46 -3.49 -16.25
C ALA A 182 2.51 -4.25 -15.30
N TYR A 183 2.98 -5.33 -14.67
CA TYR A 183 2.23 -6.06 -13.66
C TYR A 183 1.86 -5.18 -12.46
N VAL A 184 2.82 -4.42 -11.92
CA VAL A 184 2.57 -3.54 -10.77
C VAL A 184 1.52 -2.48 -11.12
N VAL A 185 1.70 -1.76 -12.22
CA VAL A 185 0.76 -0.71 -12.65
C VAL A 185 -0.62 -1.30 -12.96
N GLY A 186 -0.66 -2.42 -13.69
CA GLY A 186 -1.89 -3.09 -14.08
C GLY A 186 -2.65 -3.68 -12.90
N SER A 187 -1.97 -4.35 -11.97
CA SER A 187 -2.59 -4.91 -10.77
C SER A 187 -3.07 -3.82 -9.81
N HIS A 188 -2.32 -2.72 -9.66
CA HIS A 188 -2.78 -1.57 -8.89
C HIS A 188 -4.06 -0.96 -9.48
N LEU A 189 -4.07 -0.71 -10.80
CA LEU A 189 -5.27 -0.20 -11.46
C LEU A 189 -6.46 -1.17 -11.33
N PHE A 190 -6.22 -2.46 -11.53
CA PHE A 190 -7.24 -3.49 -11.42
C PHE A 190 -7.87 -3.54 -10.02
N VAL A 191 -7.04 -3.63 -8.97
CA VAL A 191 -7.53 -3.67 -7.59
C VAL A 191 -8.29 -2.38 -7.23
N SER A 192 -7.79 -1.23 -7.66
CA SER A 192 -8.46 0.06 -7.41
C SER A 192 -9.81 0.16 -8.11
N LEU A 193 -9.92 -0.25 -9.38
CA LEU A 193 -11.19 -0.26 -10.10
C LEU A 193 -12.17 -1.31 -9.56
N LEU A 194 -11.66 -2.47 -9.11
CA LEU A 194 -12.47 -3.50 -8.48
C LEU A 194 -13.22 -2.97 -7.25
N THR A 195 -12.64 -2.01 -6.52
CA THR A 195 -13.30 -1.42 -5.34
C THR A 195 -14.58 -0.65 -5.67
N LEU A 196 -14.77 -0.21 -6.92
CA LEU A 196 -15.99 0.50 -7.33
C LEU A 196 -17.23 -0.42 -7.23
N LEU A 197 -17.06 -1.74 -7.34
CA LEU A 197 -18.13 -2.71 -7.17
C LEU A 197 -18.63 -2.80 -5.71
N ASN A 198 -17.91 -2.21 -4.75
CA ASN A 198 -18.38 -2.09 -3.37
C ASN A 198 -19.61 -1.17 -3.26
N ALA A 199 -19.81 -0.24 -4.19
CA ALA A 199 -21.02 0.59 -4.23
C ALA A 199 -22.30 -0.24 -4.48
N SER A 200 -22.15 -1.41 -5.11
CA SER A 200 -23.21 -2.40 -5.31
C SER A 200 -23.21 -3.52 -4.27
N GLU A 201 -22.55 -3.31 -3.12
CA GLU A 201 -22.48 -4.26 -1.99
C GLU A 201 -21.88 -5.63 -2.33
N LEU A 202 -21.11 -5.74 -3.43
CA LEU A 202 -20.45 -6.97 -3.86
C LEU A 202 -19.17 -7.27 -3.07
N TYR A 203 -19.21 -7.08 -1.74
CA TYR A 203 -18.05 -7.13 -0.85
C TYR A 203 -17.30 -8.45 -0.89
N THR A 204 -18.01 -9.59 -0.97
CA THR A 204 -17.37 -10.90 -1.03
C THR A 204 -16.51 -11.06 -2.28
N ALA A 205 -17.01 -10.63 -3.43
CA ALA A 205 -16.32 -10.78 -4.71
C ALA A 205 -15.11 -9.85 -4.80
N THR A 206 -15.24 -8.60 -4.33
CA THR A 206 -14.16 -7.62 -4.34
C THR A 206 -13.07 -8.00 -3.34
N LEU A 207 -13.44 -8.33 -2.10
CA LEU A 207 -12.48 -8.63 -1.05
C LEU A 207 -11.75 -9.94 -1.32
N LEU A 208 -12.45 -11.00 -1.74
CA LEU A 208 -11.82 -12.28 -2.08
C LEU A 208 -10.80 -12.12 -3.21
N THR A 209 -11.21 -11.47 -4.31
CA THR A 209 -10.32 -11.22 -5.44
C THR A 209 -9.12 -10.36 -5.03
N ASN A 210 -9.34 -9.31 -4.23
CA ASN A 210 -8.27 -8.45 -3.75
C ASN A 210 -7.25 -9.23 -2.91
N TYR A 211 -7.69 -10.06 -1.96
CA TYR A 211 -6.78 -10.85 -1.13
C TYR A 211 -6.05 -11.95 -1.92
N ILE A 212 -6.66 -12.54 -2.95
CA ILE A 212 -5.96 -13.45 -3.87
C ILE A 212 -4.80 -12.70 -4.54
N ILE A 213 -5.05 -11.49 -5.04
CA ILE A 213 -4.00 -10.66 -5.66
C ILE A 213 -2.93 -10.27 -4.64
N THR A 214 -3.30 -9.94 -3.41
CA THR A 214 -2.36 -9.63 -2.32
C THR A 214 -1.45 -10.80 -2.01
N ILE A 215 -1.98 -12.02 -1.91
CA ILE A 215 -1.19 -13.23 -1.68
C ILE A 215 -0.26 -13.51 -2.87
N LEU A 216 -0.77 -13.46 -4.10
CA LEU A 216 0.04 -13.69 -5.31
C LEU A 216 1.15 -12.66 -5.46
N THR A 217 0.85 -11.38 -5.20
CA THR A 217 1.82 -10.28 -5.23
C THR A 217 2.85 -10.43 -4.11
N GLY A 218 2.44 -10.86 -2.91
CA GLY A 218 3.35 -11.17 -1.81
C GLY A 218 4.31 -12.32 -2.13
N LEU A 219 3.82 -13.39 -2.75
CA LEU A 219 4.66 -14.50 -3.22
C LEU A 219 5.66 -14.04 -4.30
N LEU A 220 5.22 -13.16 -5.20
CA LEU A 220 6.08 -12.58 -6.23
C LEU A 220 7.15 -11.67 -5.61
N ALA A 221 6.78 -10.79 -4.69
CA ALA A 221 7.71 -9.94 -3.95
C ALA A 221 8.74 -10.75 -3.16
N PHE A 222 8.32 -11.85 -2.52
CA PHE A 222 9.23 -12.78 -1.84
C PHE A 222 10.26 -13.38 -2.80
N ARG A 223 9.84 -13.84 -3.98
CA ARG A 223 10.76 -14.37 -5.01
C ARG A 223 11.71 -13.30 -5.54
N VAL A 224 11.20 -12.09 -5.79
CA VAL A 224 11.99 -10.94 -6.24
C VAL A 224 13.05 -10.55 -5.23
N ALA A 225 12.75 -10.64 -3.93
CA ALA A 225 13.70 -10.38 -2.85
C ALA A 225 14.68 -11.56 -2.59
N GLY A 226 14.75 -12.56 -3.48
CA GLY A 226 15.68 -13.70 -3.40
C GLY A 226 15.13 -14.94 -2.68
N GLY A 227 13.87 -14.92 -2.27
CA GLY A 227 13.21 -16.05 -1.64
C GLY A 227 12.99 -17.24 -2.58
N THR A 228 13.21 -18.45 -2.09
CA THR A 228 12.96 -19.70 -2.83
C THR A 228 12.20 -20.70 -1.95
N SER A 229 11.56 -21.71 -2.55
CA SER A 229 10.93 -22.80 -1.78
C SER A 229 11.92 -23.51 -0.86
N ARG A 230 13.20 -23.58 -1.25
CA ARG A 230 14.27 -24.13 -0.42
C ARG A 230 14.59 -23.23 0.78
N SER A 231 14.70 -21.92 0.57
CA SER A 231 14.89 -20.94 1.65
C SER A 231 13.70 -20.94 2.62
N PHE A 232 12.47 -21.02 2.10
CA PHE A 232 11.27 -21.11 2.91
C PHE A 232 11.24 -22.42 3.73
N LYS A 233 11.54 -23.56 3.10
CA LYS A 233 11.63 -24.85 3.80
C LYS A 233 12.67 -24.78 4.92
N LYS A 234 13.86 -24.26 4.61
CA LYS A 234 14.95 -24.04 5.58
C LYS A 234 14.51 -23.22 6.78
N PHE A 235 13.85 -22.08 6.54
CA PHE A 235 13.28 -21.23 7.59
C PHE A 235 12.28 -22.00 8.48
N VAL A 236 11.32 -22.70 7.87
CA VAL A 236 10.31 -23.48 8.62
C VAL A 236 10.94 -24.64 9.41
N THR A 237 11.99 -25.27 8.88
CA THR A 237 12.70 -26.34 9.56
C THR A 237 13.79 -25.86 10.52
N CYS A 238 14.02 -24.55 10.62
CA CYS A 238 15.16 -23.95 11.34
C CYS A 238 16.52 -24.58 10.95
N GLN A 239 16.70 -24.89 9.65
CA GLN A 239 17.92 -25.47 9.05
C GLN A 239 18.58 -24.49 8.08
#